data_AF-A0A195B832-F1
#
_entry.id   AF-A0A195B832-F1
#
_cell.length_a   1.000
_cell.length_b   1.000
_cell.length_c   1.000
_cell.angle_alpha   90.00
_cell.angle_beta   90.00
_cell.angle_gamma   90.00
#
_symmetry.space_group_name_H-M   'P 1'
#
loop_
_entity.id
_entity.type
_entity.pdbx_description
1 polymer ?
#
loop_
_entity_poly.entity_id
_entity_poly.type
_entity_poly.pdbx_seq_one_letter_code
_entity_poly.pdbx_strand_id
1 'polypeptide(L)' 'MAFSQSHQQELIELAEITGISTGPGVFRIVLELLALRVSPEDIYTLLKQISTRSSKSLNQQTINENAQASVSSMKQ' A
#
# COMPACT_ATOMS: atom_id res chain seq x y z
N MET A 1 0.90 -24.72 -7.76
CA MET A 1 -0.37 -24.80 -8.50
C MET A 1 -0.76 -23.37 -8.80
N ALA A 2 -0.74 -22.97 -10.08
CA ALA A 2 -1.16 -21.64 -10.51
C ALA A 2 -2.67 -21.68 -10.78
N PHE A 3 -3.40 -20.64 -10.37
CA PHE A 3 -4.81 -20.51 -10.69
C PHE A 3 -4.97 -20.11 -12.16
N SER A 4 -5.90 -20.72 -12.89
CA SER A 4 -6.25 -20.26 -14.24
C SER A 4 -6.88 -18.87 -14.16
N GLN A 5 -6.83 -18.12 -15.27
CA GLN A 5 -7.34 -16.76 -15.31
C GLN A 5 -8.85 -16.67 -14.97
N SER A 6 -9.64 -17.69 -15.34
CA SER A 6 -11.05 -17.80 -14.96
C SER A 6 -11.23 -17.95 -13.44
N HIS A 7 -10.47 -18.86 -12.81
CA HIS A 7 -10.53 -19.05 -11.36
C HIS A 7 -10.03 -17.82 -10.60
N GLN A 8 -9.04 -17.09 -11.13
CA GLN A 8 -8.60 -15.83 -10.52
C GLN A 8 -9.72 -14.78 -10.52
N GLN A 9 -10.50 -14.68 -11.60
CA GLN A 9 -11.62 -13.76 -11.71
C GLN A 9 -12.73 -14.11 -10.70
N GLU A 10 -13.11 -15.39 -10.61
CA GLU A 10 -14.09 -15.86 -9.63
C GLU A 10 -13.64 -15.59 -8.19
N LEU A 11 -12.36 -15.80 -7.87
CA LEU A 11 -11.82 -15.52 -6.54
C LEU A 11 -11.81 -14.02 -6.21
N ILE A 12 -11.62 -13.16 -7.21
CA ILE A 12 -11.72 -11.70 -7.05
C ILE A 12 -13.16 -11.31 -6.73
N GLU A 13 -14.14 -11.83 -7.49
CA GLU A 13 -15.56 -11.57 -7.26
C GLU A 13 -16.01 -12.06 -5.87
N LEU A 14 -15.54 -13.23 -5.43
CA LEU A 14 -15.79 -13.73 -4.07
C LEU A 14 -15.15 -12.83 -2.99
N ALA A 15 -13.94 -12.34 -3.24
CA ALA A 15 -13.29 -11.41 -2.32
C ALA A 15 -14.12 -10.11 -2.19
N GLU A 16 -14.64 -9.58 -3.29
CA GLU A 16 -15.49 -8.38 -3.27
C GLU A 16 -16.79 -8.62 -2.50
N ILE A 17 -17.48 -9.74 -2.73
CA ILE A 17 -18.72 -10.11 -2.02
C ILE A 17 -18.49 -10.26 -0.51
N THR A 18 -17.31 -10.73 -0.11
CA THR A 18 -16.93 -10.89 1.30
C THR A 18 -16.40 -9.61 1.95
N GLY A 19 -16.41 -8.49 1.22
CA GLY A 19 -16.01 -7.17 1.74
C GLY A 19 -14.50 -6.92 1.70
N ILE A 20 -13.74 -7.76 0.98
CA ILE A 20 -12.31 -7.54 0.75
C ILE A 20 -12.17 -6.55 -0.42
N SER A 21 -12.03 -5.27 -0.09
CA SER A 21 -11.73 -4.23 -1.07
C SER A 21 -10.22 -4.22 -1.35
N THR A 22 -9.80 -4.90 -2.40
CA THR A 22 -8.42 -4.81 -2.90
C THR A 22 -8.42 -4.73 -4.42
N GLY A 23 -7.48 -3.98 -4.99
CA GLY A 23 -7.38 -3.86 -6.43
C GLY A 23 -7.10 -5.23 -7.08
N PRO A 24 -7.70 -5.56 -8.24
CA PRO A 24 -7.53 -6.86 -8.90
C PRO A 24 -6.05 -7.28 -9.09
N GLY A 25 -5.16 -6.31 -9.35
CA GLY A 25 -3.73 -6.56 -9.47
C GLY A 25 -3.08 -6.98 -8.15
N VAL A 26 -3.42 -6.34 -7.03
CA VAL A 26 -2.89 -6.70 -5.70
C VAL A 26 -3.36 -8.10 -5.31
N PHE A 27 -4.62 -8.41 -5.58
CA PHE A 27 -5.17 -9.73 -5.32
C PHE A 27 -4.44 -10.83 -6.10
N ARG A 28 -4.18 -10.61 -7.40
CA ARG A 28 -3.40 -11.54 -8.23
C ARG A 28 -2.00 -11.79 -7.68
N ILE A 29 -1.31 -10.74 -7.24
CA ILE A 29 0.01 -10.85 -6.61
C ILE A 29 -0.05 -11.74 -5.35
N VAL A 30 -1.06 -11.52 -4.49
CA VAL A 30 -1.24 -12.34 -3.28
C VAL A 30 -1.46 -13.82 -3.65
N LEU A 31 -2.31 -14.11 -4.64
CA LEU A 31 -2.53 -15.48 -5.11
C LEU A 31 -1.24 -16.12 -5.66
N GLU A 32 -0.43 -15.37 -6.39
CA GLU A 32 0.87 -15.85 -6.91
C GLU A 32 1.86 -16.16 -5.78
N LEU A 33 1.95 -15.29 -4.76
CA LEU A 33 2.78 -15.53 -3.58
C LEU A 33 2.35 -16.80 -2.82
N LEU A 34 1.04 -17.01 -2.68
CA LEU A 34 0.49 -18.25 -2.09
C LEU A 34 0.82 -19.48 -2.95
N ALA A 35 0.76 -19.36 -4.28
CA ALA A 35 1.14 -20.44 -5.20
C ALA A 35 2.63 -20.82 -5.07
N LEU A 36 3.49 -19.85 -4.77
CA LEU A 36 4.93 -20.00 -4.47
C LEU A 36 5.22 -20.51 -3.05
N ARG A 37 4.18 -20.83 -2.25
CA ARG A 37 4.31 -21.35 -0.87
C ARG A 37 4.91 -20.34 0.10
N VAL A 38 4.78 -19.04 -0.16
CA VAL A 38 5.09 -18.00 0.83
C VAL A 38 4.03 -18.08 1.95
N SER A 39 4.46 -17.93 3.21
CA SER A 39 3.55 -17.97 4.35
C SER A 39 2.52 -16.83 4.27
N PRO A 40 1.21 -17.09 4.50
CA PRO A 40 0.19 -16.04 4.57
C PRO A 40 0.52 -14.96 5.61
N GLU A 41 1.14 -15.34 6.73
CA GLU A 41 1.54 -14.41 7.79
C GLU A 41 2.64 -13.45 7.33
N ASP A 42 3.60 -13.94 6.53
CA ASP A 42 4.67 -13.12 5.97
C ASP A 42 4.12 -12.15 4.93
N ILE A 43 3.21 -12.62 4.06
CA ILE A 43 2.50 -11.78 3.08
C ILE A 43 1.75 -10.67 3.81
N TYR A 44 0.99 -11.01 4.85
CA TYR A 44 0.26 -10.02 5.66
C TYR A 44 1.20 -9.00 6.31
N THR A 45 2.30 -9.47 6.91
CA THR A 45 3.28 -8.61 7.58
C THR A 45 3.91 -7.63 6.58
N LEU A 46 4.28 -8.10 5.39
CA LEU A 46 4.81 -7.27 4.32
C LEU A 46 3.80 -6.22 3.85
N LEU A 47 2.56 -6.64 3.54
CA LEU A 47 1.49 -5.73 3.11
C LEU A 47 1.19 -4.65 4.16
N LYS A 48 1.22 -5.01 5.45
CA LYS A 48 1.03 -4.07 6.57
C LYS A 48 2.18 -3.07 6.67
N GLN A 49 3.43 -3.50 6.47
CA GLN A 49 4.60 -2.63 6.48
C GLN A 49 4.59 -1.62 5.32
N ILE A 50 4.23 -2.06 4.10
CA ILE A 50 4.17 -1.15 2.95
C ILE A 50 2.99 -0.15 3.05
N SER A 51 1.84 -0.59 3.56
CA SER A 51 0.66 0.27 3.76
C SER A 51 0.96 1.42 4.74
N THR A 52 1.69 1.13 5.82
CA THR A 52 2.05 2.12 6.84
C THR A 52 3.23 3.02 6.46
N ARG A 53 4.06 2.63 5.49
CA ARG A 53 5.14 3.48 4.95
C ARG A 53 4.63 4.55 4.00
N SER A 54 3.65 4.20 3.15
CA SER A 54 3.07 5.12 2.16
C SER A 54 2.47 6.38 2.81
N SER A 55 1.77 6.21 3.95
CA SER A 55 1.15 7.32 4.68
C SER A 55 2.11 8.22 5.45
N LYS A 56 3.30 7.71 5.84
CA LYS A 56 4.30 8.50 6.57
C LYS A 56 5.15 9.40 5.66
N SER A 57 5.36 9.01 4.41
CA SER A 57 6.17 9.80 3.47
C SER A 57 5.45 11.07 3.01
N LEU A 58 4.11 11.09 2.99
CA LEU A 58 3.33 12.24 2.52
C LEU A 58 3.29 13.40 3.53
N ASN A 59 3.51 13.12 4.82
CA ASN A 59 3.39 14.12 5.90
C ASN A 59 4.69 14.89 6.19
N GLN A 60 5.78 14.60 5.47
CA GLN A 60 7.08 15.23 5.74
C GLN A 60 7.42 16.38 4.80
N GLN A 61 6.56 16.71 3.82
CA GLN A 61 6.87 17.68 2.77
C GLN A 61 6.17 19.06 2.92
N THR A 62 5.41 19.30 3.99
CA THR A 62 4.65 20.56 4.17
C THR A 62 5.06 21.41 5.39
N ILE A 63 6.14 21.08 6.10
CA ILE A 63 6.58 21.85 7.28
C ILE A 63 8.02 22.37 7.10
N ASN A 64 8.33 23.07 6.01
CA ASN A 64 9.65 23.73 5.89
C ASN A 64 9.73 24.97 4.98
N GLU A 65 8.62 25.68 4.69
CA GLU A 65 8.67 26.92 3.88
C GLU A 65 8.27 28.22 4.60
N ASN A 66 8.01 28.23 5.91
CA ASN A 66 7.52 29.46 6.59
C ASN A 66 8.43 30.04 7.68
N ALA A 67 9.71 29.68 7.72
CA ALA A 67 10.66 30.13 8.77
C ALA A 67 11.73 31.15 8.30
N GLN A 68 11.58 31.78 7.11
CA GLN A 68 12.58 32.73 6.60
C GLN A 68 12.08 34.16 6.30
N ALA A 69 10.86 34.55 6.69
CA ALA A 69 10.34 35.90 6.44
C ALA A 69 10.39 36.85 7.66
N SER A 70 11.23 36.62 8.66
CA SER A 70 11.27 37.48 9.86
C SER A 70 12.67 37.74 10.43
N VAL A 71 13.68 38.03 9.58
CA VAL A 71 14.93 38.68 10.06
C VAL A 71 15.54 39.58 8.97
N SER A 72 14.91 40.73 8.66
CA SER A 72 15.54 41.94 8.08
C SER A 72 14.43 42.99 7.94
N SER A 73 14.39 44.14 8.59
CA SER A 73 15.47 45.09 8.82
C SER A 73 15.19 45.95 10.06
N MET A 74 16.12 45.90 11.02
CA MET A 74 16.30 46.91 12.07
C MET A 74 17.72 47.43 11.94
N LYS A 75 17.93 48.46 11.10
CA LYS A 75 19.00 49.49 11.16
C LYS A 75 19.05 50.28 9.86
N GLN A 76 18.57 51.52 9.88
CA GLN A 76 19.38 52.74 10.03
C GLN A 76 18.46 53.96 10.06
#